data_AF-A0A7K2VUK7-F1
#
_entry.id   AF-A0A7K2VUK7-F1
#
_cell.length_a   1.000
_cell.length_b   1.000
_cell.length_c   1.000
_cell.angle_alpha   90.00
_cell.angle_beta   90.00
_cell.angle_gamma   90.00
#
_symmetry.space_group_name_H-M   'P 1'
#
loop_
_entity.id
_entity.type
_entity.pdbx_description
1 polymer ?
#
loop_
_entity_poly.entity_id
_entity_poly.type
_entity_poly.pdbx_seq_one_letter_code
_entity_poly.pdbx_strand_id
1 'polypeptide(L)' 'PPPFAPPVPAPPVRHPFQNCDGCNRAFRAPEPGRCRDCSPGGRLA' A
#
# COMPACT_ATOMS: atom_id res chain seq x y z
N PRO A 1 -9.45 -20.02 -35.56
CA PRO A 1 -9.31 -18.87 -34.62
C PRO A 1 -8.69 -19.39 -33.31
N PRO A 2 -7.79 -18.66 -32.64
CA PRO A 2 -7.29 -19.09 -31.34
C PRO A 2 -8.42 -19.02 -30.29
N PRO A 3 -8.44 -19.94 -29.30
CA PRO A 3 -9.44 -19.90 -28.24
C PRO A 3 -9.25 -18.65 -27.36
N PHE A 4 -10.36 -18.07 -26.91
CA PHE A 4 -10.35 -16.98 -25.94
C PHE A 4 -9.71 -17.46 -24.63
N ALA A 5 -8.60 -16.83 -24.23
CA ALA A 5 -7.98 -17.09 -22.93
C ALA A 5 -8.67 -16.25 -21.84
N PRO A 6 -8.85 -16.81 -20.63
CA PRO A 6 -9.39 -16.04 -19.51
C PRO A 6 -8.40 -14.95 -19.08
N PRO A 7 -8.90 -13.79 -18.62
CA PRO A 7 -8.05 -12.70 -18.15
C PRO A 7 -7.24 -13.11 -16.92
N VAL A 8 -5.94 -12.81 -16.92
CA VAL A 8 -5.04 -13.05 -15.79
C VAL A 8 -5.20 -11.90 -14.79
N PRO A 9 -5.28 -12.17 -13.47
CA PRO A 9 -5.36 -11.10 -12.47
C PRO A 9 -4.12 -10.21 -12.52
N ALA A 10 -4.33 -8.91 -12.30
CA ALA A 10 -3.25 -7.93 -12.26
C ALA A 10 -2.25 -8.24 -11.12
N PRO A 11 -0.95 -7.96 -11.33
CA PRO A 11 0.03 -8.15 -10.27
C PRO A 11 -0.30 -7.26 -9.06
N PRO A 12 0.00 -7.71 -7.83
CA PRO A 12 -0.25 -6.94 -6.63
C PRO A 12 0.54 -5.62 -6.63
N VAL A 13 -0.12 -4.52 -6.29
CA VAL A 13 0.52 -3.20 -6.20
C VAL A 13 1.53 -3.21 -5.05
N ARG A 14 2.80 -2.99 -5.37
CA ARG A 14 3.86 -2.82 -4.37
C ARG A 14 3.95 -1.34 -4.00
N HIS A 15 3.48 -0.99 -2.82
CA HIS A 15 3.61 0.38 -2.32
C HIS A 15 5.08 0.75 -2.05
N PRO A 16 5.48 2.01 -2.34
CA PRO A 16 6.82 2.50 -2.06
C PRO A 16 7.10 2.51 -0.55
N PHE A 17 8.38 2.56 -0.21
CA PHE A 17 8.86 2.59 1.18
C PHE A 17 9.27 4.00 1.55
N GLN A 18 8.66 4.56 2.60
CA GLN A 18 8.80 5.96 3.01
C GLN A 18 9.01 6.02 4.54
N ASN A 19 9.55 7.13 5.05
CA ASN A 19 9.72 7.37 6.49
C ASN A 19 8.54 8.18 7.07
N CYS A 20 8.07 7.80 8.26
CA CYS A 20 6.95 8.47 8.92
C CYS A 20 7.33 9.86 9.43
N ASP A 21 6.51 10.87 9.14
CA ASP A 21 6.74 12.25 9.58
C ASP A 21 6.67 12.46 11.10
N GLY A 22 6.10 11.52 11.86
CA GLY A 22 5.93 11.64 13.31
C GLY A 22 6.95 10.85 14.15
N CYS A 23 7.37 9.67 13.68
CA CYS A 23 8.22 8.77 14.44
C CYS A 23 9.46 8.29 13.68
N ASN A 24 9.67 8.79 12.45
CA ASN A 24 10.76 8.40 11.55
C ASN A 24 10.89 6.88 11.30
N ARG A 25 9.82 6.13 11.57
CA ARG A 25 9.76 4.71 11.28
C ARG A 25 9.48 4.49 9.82
N ALA A 26 10.16 3.53 9.23
CA ALA A 26 10.01 3.22 7.84
C ALA A 26 8.79 2.31 7.60
N PHE A 27 7.95 2.66 6.62
CA PHE A 27 6.67 2.01 6.36
C PHE A 27 6.33 2.03 4.86
N ARG A 28 5.32 1.25 4.44
CA ARG A 28 4.83 1.23 3.05
C ARG A 28 3.42 1.79 2.96
N ALA A 29 3.23 2.77 2.08
CA ALA A 29 1.94 3.38 1.81
C ALA A 29 1.90 3.95 0.37
N PRO A 30 0.69 4.08 -0.23
CA PRO A 30 0.55 4.70 -1.54
C PRO A 30 0.91 6.18 -1.52
N GLU A 31 0.59 6.88 -0.44
CA GLU A 31 0.85 8.30 -0.26
C GLU A 31 1.85 8.52 0.90
N PRO A 32 2.72 9.55 0.82
CA PRO A 32 3.57 9.95 1.93
C PRO A 32 2.74 10.43 3.13
N GLY A 33 3.29 10.31 4.34
CA GLY A 33 2.61 10.77 5.53
C GLY A 33 2.98 10.00 6.80
N ARG A 34 1.97 9.81 7.66
CA ARG A 34 2.09 9.10 8.94
C ARG A 34 1.86 7.59 8.76
N CYS A 35 2.67 6.79 9.45
CA CYS A 35 2.49 5.34 9.51
C CYS A 35 1.15 4.95 10.16
N ARG A 36 0.73 3.68 10.03
CA ARG A 36 -0.52 3.17 10.64
C ARG A 36 -0.64 3.46 12.13
N ASP A 37 0.46 3.38 12.87
CA ASP A 37 0.48 3.67 14.31
C ASP A 37 0.27 5.16 14.62
N CYS A 38 0.76 6.06 13.75
CA CYS A 38 0.64 7.51 13.88
C CYS A 38 -0.56 8.11 13.14
N SER A 39 -1.24 7.32 12.29
CA SER A 39 -2.37 7.77 11.49
C SER A 39 -3.62 7.86 12.36
N PRO A 40 -4.35 9.00 12.35
CA PRO A 40 -5.53 9.19 13.19
C PRO A 40 -6.70 8.24 12.85
N GLY A 41 -6.67 7.59 11.69
CA GLY A 41 -7.64 6.57 11.28
C GLY A 41 -7.18 5.13 11.49
N GLY A 42 -5.99 4.91 12.08
CA GLY A 42 -5.35 3.59 12.17
C GLY A 42 -5.91 2.65 13.23
N ARG A 43 -7.04 2.99 13.87
CA ARG A 43 -7.58 2.20 14.99
C ARG A 43 -9.11 2.28 15.09
N LEU A 44 -9.79 1.87 14.02
CA LEU A 44 -11.21 1.48 14.05
C LEU A 44 -11.37 0.08 13.43
N ALA A 45 -10.93 -0.94 14.17
CA ALA A 45 -11.40 -2.33 14.17
C ALA A 45 -10.60 -3.11 15.22
#